data_AF-A0A7K6Y8P7-F1
#
_entry.id   AF-A0A7K6Y8P7-F1
#
_cell.length_a   1.000
_cell.length_b   1.000
_cell.length_c   1.000
_cell.angle_alpha   90.00
_cell.angle_beta   90.00
_cell.angle_gamma   90.00
#
_symmetry.space_group_name_H-M   'P 1'
#
loop_
_entity.id
_entity.type
_entity.pdbx_description
1 polymer ?
#
loop_
_entity_poly.entity_id
_entity_poly.type
_entity_poly.pdbx_seq_one_letter_code
_entity_poly.pdbx_strand_id
1 'polypeptide(L)'
;EKAKLLRSQPAQIVEPKGLLYVQQREFAVTTPEDGSVSILGSEDATTCHIVVLRHTGSGATCLTHCDGSDTEAEVSLIMSSVKAFSDSAGYGRLEVHLVGGFNDDRQLSQKLTNQLLRAFDLQPDDVHLVTFCVTELNDREEKDIHFPIIYGVAVNVKTAEIFPATFPEKGPDENLRSAHILTGATLTNIYDAKMEQLHIGPYFWRPFPHVDFWLEQDDKQILQNLSTSPLAEPPHFVSHIRSTLTFLKEHPFPSRSLFPDRKPRIYKKNAEGLWEQVCSDKI
;
A
#
# COMPACT_ATOMS: atom_id res chain seq x y z
N GLU A 1 -11.72 -15.45 16.36
CA GLU A 1 -12.68 -14.32 16.43
C GLU A 1 -12.39 -13.15 15.48
N LYS A 2 -11.33 -12.32 15.64
CA LYS A 2 -11.15 -11.11 14.80
C LYS A 2 -11.08 -11.34 13.29
N ALA A 3 -10.34 -12.34 12.82
CA ALA A 3 -10.29 -12.70 11.39
C ALA A 3 -11.65 -13.15 10.85
N LYS A 4 -12.42 -13.91 11.63
CA LYS A 4 -13.78 -14.34 11.26
C LYS A 4 -14.73 -13.14 11.14
N LEU A 5 -14.66 -12.21 12.09
CA LEU A 5 -15.44 -10.97 12.05
C LEU A 5 -15.07 -10.13 10.82
N LEU A 6 -13.79 -9.89 10.59
CA LEU A 6 -13.31 -9.06 9.48
C LEU A 6 -13.78 -9.62 8.12
N ARG A 7 -13.65 -10.93 7.89
CA ARG A 7 -14.11 -11.60 6.66
C ARG A 7 -15.63 -11.60 6.46
N SER A 8 -16.39 -11.49 7.55
CA SER A 8 -17.84 -11.46 7.48
C SER A 8 -18.41 -10.09 7.11
N GLN A 9 -17.57 -9.04 7.17
CA GLN A 9 -17.98 -7.69 6.81
C GLN A 9 -17.95 -7.52 5.29
N PRO A 10 -18.97 -6.91 4.68
CA PRO A 10 -18.88 -6.50 3.29
C PRO A 10 -17.81 -5.41 3.12
N ALA A 11 -17.14 -5.41 1.97
CA ALA A 11 -16.22 -4.34 1.64
C ALA A 11 -16.98 -3.01 1.51
N GLN A 12 -16.46 -1.97 2.15
CA GLN A 12 -17.03 -0.63 2.11
C GLN A 12 -16.36 0.19 1.01
N ILE A 13 -17.15 0.95 0.25
CA ILE A 13 -16.60 1.91 -0.71
C ILE A 13 -16.08 3.11 0.09
N VAL A 14 -14.78 3.39 -0.03
CA VAL A 14 -14.16 4.54 0.64
C VAL A 14 -14.00 5.67 -0.36
N GLU A 15 -14.74 6.75 -0.12
CA GLU A 15 -14.71 7.98 -0.90
C GLU A 15 -13.37 8.74 -0.72
N PRO A 16 -12.93 9.56 -1.70
CA PRO A 16 -11.63 10.23 -1.68
C PRO A 16 -11.45 11.26 -0.56
N LYS A 17 -12.55 11.70 0.07
CA LYS A 17 -12.55 12.73 1.11
C LYS A 17 -11.78 12.27 2.34
N GLY A 18 -10.62 12.90 2.58
CA GLY A 18 -9.75 12.55 3.72
C GLY A 18 -9.08 11.18 3.61
N LEU A 19 -9.14 10.55 2.44
CA LEU A 19 -8.44 9.31 2.11
C LEU A 19 -6.99 9.60 1.67
N LEU A 20 -6.07 8.81 2.20
CA LEU A 20 -4.74 8.59 1.64
C LEU A 20 -4.63 7.13 1.21
N TYR A 21 -4.70 6.89 -0.10
CA TYR A 21 -4.51 5.57 -0.69
C TYR A 21 -3.02 5.25 -0.83
N VAL A 22 -2.61 4.09 -0.33
CA VAL A 22 -1.24 3.58 -0.32
C VAL A 22 -1.14 2.43 -1.32
N GLN A 23 -0.28 2.55 -2.33
CA GLN A 23 -0.03 1.47 -3.30
C GLN A 23 0.92 0.42 -2.72
N GLN A 24 1.06 -0.70 -3.44
CA GLN A 24 2.09 -1.71 -3.18
C GLN A 24 3.48 -1.07 -3.07
N ARG A 25 4.31 -1.50 -2.11
CA ARG A 25 5.62 -0.90 -1.79
C ARG A 25 5.59 0.59 -1.43
N GLU A 26 4.45 1.11 -0.99
CA GLU A 26 4.38 2.38 -0.29
C GLU A 26 3.97 2.16 1.17
N PHE A 27 4.31 3.13 2.01
CA PHE A 27 3.70 3.27 3.31
C PHE A 27 3.43 4.73 3.62
N ALA A 28 2.49 4.94 4.55
CA ALA A 28 2.21 6.24 5.11
C ALA A 28 1.98 6.12 6.60
N VAL A 29 2.46 7.10 7.36
CA VAL A 29 2.22 7.23 8.80
C VAL A 29 1.57 8.57 9.08
N THR A 30 0.50 8.57 9.86
CA THR A 30 -0.14 9.79 10.35
C THR A 30 -0.71 9.57 11.76
N THR A 31 -1.26 10.62 12.36
CA THR A 31 -1.83 10.61 13.72
C THR A 31 -3.27 11.16 13.69
N PRO A 32 -4.05 11.00 14.77
CA PRO A 32 -5.39 11.57 14.84
C PRO A 32 -5.43 13.12 14.81
N GLU A 33 -4.28 13.77 15.00
CA GLU A 33 -4.13 15.23 14.98
C GLU A 33 -4.08 15.81 13.56
N ASP A 34 -3.81 14.97 12.56
CA ASP A 34 -3.80 15.35 11.15
C ASP A 34 -5.20 15.81 10.70
N GLY A 35 -5.27 17.06 10.23
CA GLY A 35 -6.51 17.68 9.76
C GLY A 35 -6.92 17.23 8.35
N SER A 36 -5.97 16.72 7.56
CA SER A 36 -6.11 16.38 6.15
C SER A 36 -6.47 14.91 5.93
N VAL A 37 -5.82 14.00 6.65
CA VAL A 37 -5.98 12.55 6.46
C VAL A 37 -6.70 11.93 7.65
N SER A 38 -7.81 11.24 7.37
CA SER A 38 -8.60 10.51 8.38
C SER A 38 -8.67 9.01 8.12
N ILE A 39 -8.43 8.58 6.88
CA ILE A 39 -8.45 7.18 6.48
C ILE A 39 -7.18 6.88 5.68
N LEU A 40 -6.46 5.83 6.08
CA LEU A 40 -5.45 5.19 5.24
C LEU A 40 -6.08 3.95 4.61
N GLY A 41 -5.75 3.64 3.37
CA GLY A 41 -6.29 2.46 2.70
C GLY A 41 -5.39 1.89 1.62
N SER A 42 -5.54 0.61 1.37
CA SER A 42 -4.88 -0.09 0.26
C SER A 42 -5.76 -1.25 -0.22
N GLU A 43 -5.62 -1.63 -1.48
CA GLU A 43 -6.39 -2.68 -2.16
C GLU A 43 -5.49 -3.45 -3.13
N ASP A 44 -6.08 -4.39 -3.87
CA ASP A 44 -5.44 -5.25 -4.86
C ASP A 44 -4.38 -6.18 -4.25
N ALA A 45 -4.50 -6.47 -2.94
CA ALA A 45 -3.65 -7.43 -2.25
C ALA A 45 -4.06 -8.87 -2.61
N THR A 46 -3.41 -9.43 -3.63
CA THR A 46 -3.53 -10.84 -3.99
C THR A 46 -2.62 -11.70 -3.10
N THR A 47 -1.36 -11.89 -3.50
CA THR A 47 -0.34 -12.58 -2.68
C THR A 47 0.29 -11.67 -1.62
N CYS A 48 0.15 -10.35 -1.80
CA CYS A 48 0.69 -9.31 -0.95
C CYS A 48 -0.05 -9.23 0.40
N HIS A 49 0.50 -8.46 1.35
CA HIS A 49 -0.11 -8.22 2.67
C HIS A 49 -0.19 -6.73 2.95
N ILE A 50 -1.36 -6.30 3.40
CA ILE A 50 -1.56 -4.97 3.97
C ILE A 50 -1.32 -5.07 5.48
N VAL A 51 -0.39 -4.25 5.95
CA VAL A 51 0.03 -4.20 7.35
C VAL A 51 -0.36 -2.85 7.94
N VAL A 52 -1.10 -2.89 9.04
CA VAL A 52 -1.37 -1.71 9.86
C VAL A 52 -0.63 -1.84 11.17
N LEU A 53 0.24 -0.88 11.47
CA LEU A 53 0.94 -0.77 12.74
C LEU A 53 0.45 0.49 13.44
N ARG A 54 -0.07 0.35 14.66
CA ARG A 54 -0.62 1.47 15.43
C ARG A 54 -0.02 1.53 16.82
N HIS A 55 0.40 2.72 17.23
CA HIS A 55 0.65 3.01 18.64
C HIS A 55 -0.63 3.50 19.31
N THR A 56 -1.14 2.78 20.31
CA THR A 56 -2.46 3.07 20.89
C THR A 56 -2.53 4.34 21.73
N GLY A 57 -1.39 4.80 22.26
CA GLY A 57 -1.35 6.00 23.11
C GLY A 57 -1.40 7.30 22.32
N SER A 58 -0.53 7.43 21.32
CA SER A 58 -0.51 8.61 20.43
C SER A 58 -1.51 8.51 19.27
N GLY A 59 -1.99 7.30 18.98
CA GLY A 59 -2.80 7.02 17.80
C GLY A 59 -2.02 7.03 16.49
N ALA A 60 -0.69 7.16 16.53
CA ALA A 60 0.16 7.07 15.35
C ALA A 60 -0.14 5.76 14.61
N THR A 61 -0.53 5.87 13.35
CA THR A 61 -1.02 4.77 12.53
C THR A 61 -0.25 4.75 11.23
N CYS A 62 0.44 3.64 10.99
CA CYS A 62 1.06 3.32 9.73
C CYS A 62 0.19 2.32 8.97
N LEU A 63 0.05 2.53 7.66
CA LEU A 63 -0.40 1.50 6.73
C LEU A 63 0.68 1.31 5.67
N THR A 64 1.06 0.06 5.42
CA THR A 64 1.98 -0.35 4.34
C THR A 64 1.40 -1.52 3.56
N HIS A 65 1.75 -1.62 2.29
CA HIS A 65 1.39 -2.75 1.42
C HIS A 65 2.66 -3.49 1.01
N CYS A 66 2.96 -4.58 1.72
CA CYS A 66 4.15 -5.40 1.53
C CYS A 66 3.92 -6.49 0.48
N ASP A 67 4.89 -6.70 -0.41
CA ASP A 67 4.85 -7.74 -1.44
C ASP A 67 5.96 -8.80 -1.31
N GLY A 68 6.77 -8.71 -0.25
CA GLY A 68 7.86 -9.65 0.02
C GLY A 68 9.19 -9.31 -0.65
N SER A 69 9.39 -8.05 -1.05
CA SER A 69 10.64 -7.57 -1.64
C SER A 69 11.79 -7.50 -0.65
N ASP A 70 11.61 -6.81 0.49
CA ASP A 70 12.63 -6.70 1.54
C ASP A 70 12.00 -6.57 2.93
N THR A 71 11.26 -7.61 3.35
CA THR A 71 10.37 -7.56 4.51
C THR A 71 11.04 -7.12 5.83
N GLU A 72 12.30 -7.48 6.06
CA GLU A 72 12.99 -7.12 7.30
C GLU A 72 13.33 -5.62 7.35
N ALA A 73 13.81 -5.06 6.23
CA ALA A 73 14.04 -3.63 6.11
C ALA A 73 12.72 -2.85 6.16
N GLU A 74 11.68 -3.38 5.50
CA GLU A 74 10.33 -2.81 5.49
C GLU A 74 9.74 -2.69 6.91
N VAL A 75 9.79 -3.78 7.69
CA VAL A 75 9.31 -3.78 9.09
C VAL A 75 10.10 -2.80 9.95
N SER A 76 11.42 -2.77 9.81
CA SER A 76 12.27 -1.82 10.55
C SER A 76 11.92 -0.36 10.22
N LEU A 77 11.60 -0.07 8.96
CA LEU A 77 11.22 1.26 8.50
C LEU A 77 9.86 1.71 9.05
N ILE A 78 8.84 0.84 9.02
CA ILE A 78 7.52 1.19 9.57
C ILE A 78 7.55 1.31 11.10
N MET A 79 8.33 0.46 11.79
CA MET A 79 8.50 0.53 13.24
C MET A 79 9.12 1.86 13.65
N SER A 80 10.25 2.23 13.04
CA SER A 80 10.90 3.52 13.31
C SER A 80 10.00 4.71 12.98
N SER A 81 9.22 4.64 11.90
CA SER A 81 8.31 5.70 11.49
C SER A 81 7.15 5.89 12.46
N VAL A 82 6.53 4.81 12.97
CA VAL A 82 5.48 4.92 14.01
C VAL A 82 6.08 5.44 15.31
N LYS A 83 7.28 4.97 15.69
CA LYS A 83 7.94 5.38 16.93
C LYS A 83 8.23 6.88 16.99
N ALA A 84 8.63 7.46 15.86
CA ALA A 84 8.85 8.90 15.75
C ALA A 84 7.62 9.77 16.08
N PHE A 85 6.42 9.19 16.06
CA PHE A 85 5.16 9.84 16.46
C PHE A 85 4.57 9.29 17.78
N SER A 86 5.27 8.38 18.46
CA SER A 86 4.84 7.82 19.75
C SER A 86 5.65 8.29 20.95
N ASP A 87 6.86 8.83 20.74
CA ASP A 87 7.79 9.15 21.84
C ASP A 87 7.24 10.11 22.90
N SER A 88 6.26 10.96 22.55
CA SER A 88 5.58 11.86 23.50
C SER A 88 4.50 11.17 24.33
N ALA A 89 3.99 10.02 23.88
CA ALA A 89 2.96 9.27 24.55
C ALA A 89 3.59 8.34 25.59
N GLY A 90 3.64 8.79 26.85
CA GLY A 90 4.10 7.98 28.00
C GLY A 90 3.18 6.81 28.39
N TYR A 91 2.29 6.38 27.49
CA TYR A 91 1.31 5.31 27.67
C TYR A 91 0.95 4.71 26.31
N GLY A 92 0.31 3.52 26.32
CA GLY A 92 -0.08 2.80 25.10
C GLY A 92 0.82 1.61 24.81
N ARG A 93 0.61 1.00 23.63
CA ARG A 93 1.39 -0.13 23.12
C ARG A 93 1.36 -0.16 21.59
N LEU A 94 2.24 -0.94 20.99
CA LEU A 94 2.22 -1.21 19.56
C LEU A 94 1.28 -2.38 19.25
N GLU A 95 0.34 -2.16 18.34
CA GLU A 95 -0.58 -3.17 17.82
C GLU A 95 -0.37 -3.33 16.32
N VAL A 96 -0.20 -4.58 15.87
CA VAL A 96 -0.04 -4.92 14.45
C VAL A 96 -1.23 -5.72 13.95
N HIS A 97 -1.63 -5.42 12.72
CA HIS A 97 -2.71 -6.06 11.99
C HIS A 97 -2.20 -6.49 10.62
N LEU A 98 -2.34 -7.77 10.30
CA LEU A 98 -1.91 -8.38 9.04
C LEU A 98 -3.15 -8.90 8.31
N VAL A 99 -3.35 -8.44 7.06
CA VAL A 99 -4.46 -8.86 6.19
C VAL A 99 -3.97 -9.01 4.76
N GLY A 100 -4.37 -10.08 4.06
CA GLY A 100 -4.01 -10.31 2.66
C GLY A 100 -3.39 -11.69 2.41
N GLY A 101 -3.02 -11.98 1.17
CA GLY A 101 -2.60 -13.32 0.79
C GLY A 101 -3.78 -14.29 0.73
N PHE A 102 -3.52 -15.47 0.18
CA PHE A 102 -4.46 -16.60 0.11
C PHE A 102 -3.67 -17.91 -0.04
N ASN A 103 -4.33 -19.05 -0.23
CA ASN A 103 -3.62 -20.31 -0.52
C ASN A 103 -3.17 -20.37 -1.99
N ASP A 104 -2.18 -19.55 -2.35
CA ASP A 104 -1.68 -19.47 -3.71
C ASP A 104 -0.74 -20.63 -4.09
N ASP A 105 -0.82 -21.08 -5.35
CA ASP A 105 -0.03 -22.21 -5.89
C ASP A 105 1.48 -22.04 -5.71
N ARG A 106 1.96 -20.80 -5.64
CA ARG A 106 3.39 -20.46 -5.56
C ARG A 106 3.89 -20.30 -4.13
N GLN A 107 3.02 -20.48 -3.12
CA GLN A 107 3.32 -20.33 -1.69
C GLN A 107 3.92 -18.95 -1.34
N LEU A 108 3.59 -17.92 -2.13
CA LEU A 108 4.10 -16.56 -1.94
C LEU A 108 3.47 -15.90 -0.71
N SER A 109 2.16 -16.09 -0.51
CA SER A 109 1.43 -15.58 0.65
C SER A 109 1.99 -16.17 1.94
N GLN A 110 2.15 -17.50 1.98
CA GLN A 110 2.70 -18.20 3.15
C GLN A 110 4.13 -17.75 3.45
N LYS A 111 4.96 -17.60 2.41
CA LYS A 111 6.33 -17.09 2.56
C LYS A 111 6.33 -15.69 3.16
N LEU A 112 5.50 -14.77 2.64
CA LEU A 112 5.40 -13.40 3.14
C LEU A 112 4.86 -13.35 4.57
N THR A 113 3.86 -14.16 4.91
CA THR A 113 3.36 -14.31 6.29
C THR A 113 4.50 -14.67 7.24
N ASN A 114 5.30 -15.69 6.91
CA ASN A 114 6.42 -16.12 7.74
C ASN A 114 7.51 -15.04 7.87
N GLN A 115 7.81 -14.33 6.78
CA GLN A 115 8.78 -13.23 6.79
C GLN A 115 8.31 -12.08 7.69
N LEU A 116 7.04 -11.67 7.59
CA LEU A 116 6.47 -10.60 8.41
C LEU A 116 6.45 -10.97 9.89
N LEU A 117 5.95 -12.17 10.23
CA LEU A 117 5.92 -12.64 11.62
C LEU A 117 7.33 -12.65 12.24
N ARG A 118 8.31 -13.18 11.51
CA ARG A 118 9.70 -13.20 11.97
C ARG A 118 10.28 -11.79 12.11
N ALA A 119 10.05 -10.91 11.15
CA ALA A 119 10.59 -9.57 11.17
C ALA A 119 10.02 -8.72 12.32
N PHE A 120 8.75 -8.93 12.68
CA PHE A 120 8.14 -8.30 13.87
C PHE A 120 8.61 -8.93 15.18
N ASP A 121 8.76 -10.26 15.25
CA ASP A 121 9.26 -10.97 16.44
C ASP A 121 10.71 -10.59 16.81
N LEU A 122 11.50 -10.19 15.81
CA LEU A 122 12.87 -9.72 16.00
C LEU A 122 12.97 -8.25 16.45
N GLN A 123 11.85 -7.52 16.51
CA GLN A 123 11.88 -6.13 16.99
C GLN A 123 12.16 -6.09 18.49
N PRO A 124 12.89 -5.08 18.99
CA PRO A 124 13.20 -4.96 20.40
C PRO A 124 11.99 -4.52 21.26
N ASP A 125 10.96 -3.94 20.62
CA ASP A 125 9.75 -3.47 21.28
C ASP A 125 8.67 -4.57 21.29
N ASP A 126 7.85 -4.62 22.32
CA ASP A 126 6.69 -5.52 22.36
C ASP A 126 5.64 -5.11 21.31
N VAL A 127 5.46 -5.96 20.30
CA VAL A 127 4.44 -5.77 19.26
C VAL A 127 3.30 -6.76 19.45
N HIS A 128 2.11 -6.25 19.74
CA HIS A 128 0.94 -7.10 19.95
C HIS A 128 0.26 -7.42 18.61
N LEU A 129 0.26 -8.69 18.22
CA LEU A 129 -0.51 -9.15 17.07
C LEU A 129 -2.01 -9.15 17.40
N VAL A 130 -2.76 -8.24 16.78
CA VAL A 130 -4.18 -8.02 17.09
C VAL A 130 -5.10 -8.61 16.02
N THR A 131 -4.80 -8.37 14.74
CA THR A 131 -5.54 -8.97 13.62
C THR A 131 -4.58 -9.82 12.80
N PHE A 132 -4.95 -11.07 12.57
CA PHE A 132 -4.19 -11.99 11.73
C PHE A 132 -5.18 -12.69 10.80
N CYS A 133 -5.33 -12.14 9.59
CA CYS A 133 -6.26 -12.61 8.57
C CYS A 133 -5.51 -12.73 7.24
N VAL A 134 -4.58 -13.67 7.19
CA VAL A 134 -3.65 -13.84 6.06
C VAL A 134 -3.64 -15.27 5.54
N THR A 135 -3.15 -15.47 4.31
CA THR A 135 -2.94 -16.80 3.69
C THR A 135 -4.17 -17.69 3.84
N GLU A 136 -4.11 -18.80 4.57
CA GLU A 136 -5.21 -19.75 4.71
C GLU A 136 -6.42 -19.13 5.44
N LEU A 137 -6.18 -18.13 6.29
CA LEU A 137 -7.24 -17.41 6.97
C LEU A 137 -7.92 -16.41 6.06
N ASN A 138 -7.33 -16.00 4.93
CA ASN A 138 -7.95 -15.11 3.96
C ASN A 138 -8.36 -15.85 2.67
N ASP A 139 -8.37 -17.19 2.68
CA ASP A 139 -8.60 -17.99 1.47
C ASP A 139 -10.09 -18.34 1.27
N ARG A 140 -10.54 -18.30 0.01
CA ARG A 140 -11.75 -18.96 -0.47
C ARG A 140 -11.44 -19.79 -1.71
N GLU A 141 -12.18 -20.87 -1.91
CA GLU A 141 -12.02 -21.75 -3.05
C GLU A 141 -13.29 -21.75 -3.92
N GLU A 142 -13.12 -21.54 -5.22
CA GLU A 142 -14.19 -21.58 -6.21
C GLU A 142 -13.76 -22.46 -7.39
N LYS A 143 -14.42 -23.62 -7.55
CA LYS A 143 -14.12 -24.60 -8.63
C LYS A 143 -12.64 -25.01 -8.67
N ASP A 144 -12.10 -25.43 -7.52
CA ASP A 144 -10.70 -25.83 -7.34
C ASP A 144 -9.66 -24.71 -7.61
N ILE A 145 -10.10 -23.45 -7.64
CA ILE A 145 -9.23 -22.26 -7.75
C ILE A 145 -9.33 -21.46 -6.46
N HIS A 146 -8.19 -21.14 -5.87
CA HIS A 146 -8.09 -20.35 -4.65
C HIS A 146 -8.03 -18.85 -4.92
N PHE A 147 -8.66 -18.06 -4.07
CA PHE A 147 -8.75 -16.61 -4.15
C PHE A 147 -8.69 -15.98 -2.74
N PRO A 148 -8.17 -14.75 -2.60
CA PRO A 148 -8.32 -14.01 -1.36
C PRO A 148 -9.78 -13.58 -1.15
N ILE A 149 -10.22 -13.60 0.10
CA ILE A 149 -11.51 -13.08 0.55
C ILE A 149 -11.43 -11.55 0.60
N ILE A 150 -10.42 -11.02 1.28
CA ILE A 150 -10.18 -9.58 1.44
C ILE A 150 -9.02 -9.17 0.54
N TYR A 151 -9.32 -8.29 -0.41
CA TYR A 151 -8.34 -7.67 -1.31
C TYR A 151 -7.86 -6.29 -0.83
N GLY A 152 -8.67 -5.61 -0.01
CA GLY A 152 -8.37 -4.26 0.45
C GLY A 152 -8.90 -3.99 1.85
N VAL A 153 -8.18 -3.14 2.57
CA VAL A 153 -8.54 -2.69 3.92
C VAL A 153 -8.33 -1.19 4.05
N ALA A 154 -9.17 -0.59 4.88
CA ALA A 154 -9.00 0.78 5.33
C ALA A 154 -8.85 0.79 6.86
N VAL A 155 -8.12 1.78 7.37
CA VAL A 155 -8.05 2.11 8.78
C VAL A 155 -8.47 3.56 9.00
N ASN A 156 -9.46 3.76 9.87
CA ASN A 156 -9.81 5.09 10.35
C ASN A 156 -8.82 5.48 11.47
N VAL A 157 -8.01 6.50 11.21
CA VAL A 157 -6.92 6.92 12.10
C VAL A 157 -7.46 7.42 13.45
N LYS A 158 -8.66 8.01 13.46
CA LYS A 158 -9.27 8.57 14.67
C LYS A 158 -9.88 7.48 15.55
N THR A 159 -10.59 6.52 14.97
CA THR A 159 -11.29 5.47 15.74
C THR A 159 -10.49 4.18 15.89
N ALA A 160 -9.37 4.04 15.17
CA ALA A 160 -8.60 2.80 15.04
C ALA A 160 -9.38 1.62 14.40
N GLU A 161 -10.53 1.89 13.79
CA GLU A 161 -11.34 0.86 13.14
C GLU A 161 -10.66 0.40 11.85
N ILE A 162 -10.53 -0.92 11.68
CA ILE A 162 -10.04 -1.57 10.47
C ILE A 162 -11.18 -2.37 9.85
N PHE A 163 -11.45 -2.14 8.58
CA PHE A 163 -12.56 -2.76 7.85
C PHE A 163 -12.17 -3.08 6.40
N PRO A 164 -12.77 -4.11 5.77
CA PRO A 164 -12.57 -4.38 4.35
C PRO A 164 -13.07 -3.21 3.50
N ALA A 165 -12.32 -2.83 2.48
CA ALA A 165 -12.60 -1.62 1.71
C ALA A 165 -12.22 -1.75 0.23
N THR A 166 -12.91 -0.97 -0.61
CA THR A 166 -12.60 -0.77 -2.03
C THR A 166 -12.46 0.71 -2.34
N PHE A 167 -11.59 1.09 -3.28
CA PHE A 167 -11.22 2.50 -3.51
C PHE A 167 -11.41 2.90 -4.97
N PRO A 168 -12.48 3.65 -5.30
CA PRO A 168 -12.71 4.15 -6.66
C PRO A 168 -11.63 5.14 -7.13
N GLU A 169 -11.05 5.91 -6.19
CA GLU A 169 -10.01 6.91 -6.47
C GLU A 169 -8.71 6.57 -5.72
N LYS A 170 -7.67 6.21 -6.48
CA LYS A 170 -6.36 5.76 -5.97
C LYS A 170 -5.23 6.79 -6.16
N GLY A 171 -5.57 7.95 -6.74
CA GLY A 171 -4.65 9.05 -7.04
C GLY A 171 -4.23 9.87 -5.80
N PRO A 172 -3.43 10.93 -6.00
CA PRO A 172 -2.93 11.44 -7.29
C PRO A 172 -1.75 10.61 -7.83
N ASP A 173 -1.34 10.92 -9.07
CA ASP A 173 -0.15 10.35 -9.72
C ASP A 173 -0.10 8.82 -9.73
N GLU A 174 -1.27 8.17 -9.91
CA GLU A 174 -1.40 6.71 -9.81
C GLU A 174 -0.42 5.97 -10.73
N ASN A 175 -0.44 6.25 -12.03
CA ASN A 175 0.46 5.61 -13.00
C ASN A 175 1.94 5.91 -12.74
N LEU A 176 2.28 7.09 -12.20
CA LEU A 176 3.66 7.46 -11.87
C LEU A 176 4.18 6.64 -10.70
N ARG A 177 3.35 6.45 -9.67
CA ARG A 177 3.65 5.60 -8.50
C ARG A 177 3.72 4.12 -8.91
N SER A 178 2.76 3.65 -9.71
CA SER A 178 2.75 2.27 -10.23
C SER A 178 3.95 1.98 -11.13
N ALA A 179 4.36 2.95 -11.97
CA ALA A 179 5.59 2.86 -12.77
C ALA A 179 6.84 2.76 -11.89
N HIS A 180 6.91 3.55 -10.82
CA HIS A 180 8.00 3.48 -9.86
C HIS A 180 8.13 2.08 -9.26
N ILE A 181 7.01 1.50 -8.80
CA ILE A 181 6.94 0.15 -8.24
C ILE A 181 7.36 -0.90 -9.27
N LEU A 182 6.79 -0.86 -10.48
CA LEU A 182 7.07 -1.82 -11.55
C LEU A 182 8.53 -1.79 -12.01
N THR A 183 9.22 -0.65 -11.86
CA THR A 183 10.67 -0.54 -12.13
C THR A 183 11.57 -1.01 -10.99
N GLY A 184 10.99 -1.58 -9.92
CA GLY A 184 11.73 -2.18 -8.82
C GLY A 184 12.00 -1.23 -7.66
N ALA A 185 11.10 -0.28 -7.38
CA ALA A 185 11.20 0.57 -6.19
C ALA A 185 11.31 -0.25 -4.89
N THR A 186 12.05 0.30 -3.92
CA THR A 186 11.99 -0.14 -2.53
C THR A 186 10.80 0.50 -1.83
N LEU A 187 10.46 -0.01 -0.63
CA LEU A 187 9.41 0.59 0.20
C LEU A 187 9.66 2.09 0.42
N THR A 188 8.66 2.92 0.13
CA THR A 188 8.78 4.39 0.14
C THR A 188 7.74 5.04 1.04
N ASN A 189 8.16 5.97 1.91
CA ASN A 189 7.22 6.84 2.63
C ASN A 189 6.69 7.91 1.68
N ILE A 190 5.38 8.01 1.54
CA ILE A 190 4.76 9.00 0.65
C ILE A 190 4.17 10.20 1.39
N TYR A 191 4.14 10.20 2.72
CA TYR A 191 3.39 11.21 3.47
C TYR A 191 4.16 11.82 4.64
N ASP A 192 4.14 13.15 4.68
CA ASP A 192 4.62 13.94 5.81
C ASP A 192 3.41 14.44 6.62
N ALA A 193 3.10 13.75 7.71
CA ALA A 193 2.00 14.10 8.60
C ALA A 193 2.22 15.42 9.36
N LYS A 194 3.47 15.88 9.54
CA LYS A 194 3.72 17.16 10.23
C LYS A 194 3.36 18.35 9.34
N MET A 195 3.58 18.20 8.04
CA MET A 195 3.26 19.23 7.06
C MET A 195 1.91 19.02 6.37
N GLU A 196 1.25 17.89 6.65
CA GLU A 196 0.04 17.39 5.99
C GLU A 196 0.20 17.35 4.46
N GLN A 197 1.29 16.75 3.99
CA GLN A 197 1.69 16.74 2.58
C GLN A 197 1.97 15.33 2.07
N LEU A 198 1.40 15.02 0.90
CA LEU A 198 1.79 13.87 0.10
C LEU A 198 2.97 14.26 -0.81
N HIS A 199 4.05 13.49 -0.75
CA HIS A 199 5.30 13.71 -1.48
C HIS A 199 5.51 12.57 -2.47
N ILE A 200 5.38 12.87 -3.77
CA ILE A 200 5.57 11.91 -4.85
C ILE A 200 6.88 12.21 -5.57
N GLY A 201 7.84 11.28 -5.47
CA GLY A 201 9.15 11.42 -6.08
C GLY A 201 10.15 12.25 -5.26
N PRO A 202 11.20 12.81 -5.91
CA PRO A 202 11.55 12.58 -7.31
C PRO A 202 11.93 11.11 -7.53
N TYR A 203 11.38 10.48 -8.57
CA TYR A 203 11.71 9.09 -8.90
C TYR A 203 12.79 9.00 -9.99
N PHE A 204 13.51 7.89 -9.96
CA PHE A 204 14.53 7.56 -10.96
C PHE A 204 14.36 6.11 -11.40
N TRP A 205 14.28 5.92 -12.72
CA TRP A 205 14.40 4.61 -13.35
C TRP A 205 15.07 4.75 -14.72
N ARG A 206 15.43 3.60 -15.28
CA ARG A 206 15.89 3.43 -16.66
C ARG A 206 14.73 2.92 -17.54
N PRO A 207 14.85 3.01 -18.88
CA PRO A 207 13.80 2.51 -19.77
C PRO A 207 13.41 1.08 -19.43
N PHE A 208 12.11 0.83 -19.31
CA PHE A 208 11.60 -0.48 -18.95
C PHE A 208 11.92 -1.49 -20.07
N PRO A 209 12.54 -2.65 -19.76
CA PRO A 209 12.93 -3.60 -20.78
C PRO A 209 11.75 -4.09 -21.62
N HIS A 210 11.89 -4.03 -22.95
CA HIS A 210 10.91 -4.57 -23.90
C HIS A 210 9.48 -4.03 -23.72
N VAL A 211 9.32 -2.77 -23.32
CA VAL A 211 8.00 -2.17 -23.05
C VAL A 211 7.03 -2.28 -24.23
N ASP A 212 7.50 -2.07 -25.47
CA ASP A 212 6.67 -2.21 -26.68
C ASP A 212 6.17 -3.65 -26.87
N PHE A 213 7.06 -4.63 -26.67
CA PHE A 213 6.70 -6.05 -26.74
C PHE A 213 5.61 -6.39 -25.73
N TRP A 214 5.73 -5.93 -24.48
CA TRP A 214 4.72 -6.18 -23.44
C TRP A 214 3.37 -5.54 -23.75
N LEU A 215 3.37 -4.32 -24.30
CA LEU A 215 2.14 -3.64 -24.71
C LEU A 215 1.41 -4.36 -25.86
N GLU A 216 2.13 -5.08 -26.71
CA GLU A 216 1.57 -5.88 -27.82
C GLU A 216 1.04 -7.26 -27.38
N GLN A 217 1.37 -7.73 -26.17
CA GLN A 217 0.91 -9.03 -25.68
C GLN A 217 -0.59 -9.05 -25.41
N ASP A 218 -1.20 -10.23 -25.50
CA ASP A 218 -2.58 -10.45 -25.05
C ASP A 218 -2.71 -10.43 -23.52
N ASP A 219 -3.94 -10.35 -23.03
CA ASP A 219 -4.22 -10.23 -21.60
C ASP A 219 -3.75 -11.47 -20.81
N LYS A 220 -3.78 -12.64 -21.42
CA LYS A 220 -3.33 -13.89 -20.80
C LYS A 220 -1.83 -13.87 -20.58
N GLN A 221 -1.05 -13.42 -21.57
CA GLN A 221 0.40 -13.27 -21.45
C GLN A 221 0.77 -12.22 -20.40
N ILE A 222 0.04 -11.09 -20.33
CA ILE A 222 0.26 -10.09 -19.28
C ILE A 222 0.02 -10.70 -17.89
N LEU A 223 -1.12 -11.36 -17.68
CA LEU A 223 -1.41 -12.03 -16.41
C LEU A 223 -0.34 -13.06 -16.05
N GLN A 224 -0.01 -13.96 -16.98
CA GLN A 224 0.91 -15.06 -16.69
C GLN A 224 2.33 -14.61 -16.33
N ASN A 225 2.80 -13.49 -16.91
CA ASN A 225 4.18 -13.06 -16.78
C ASN A 225 4.38 -11.84 -15.86
N LEU A 226 3.37 -11.00 -15.68
CA LEU A 226 3.46 -9.76 -14.89
C LEU A 226 2.64 -9.79 -13.59
N SER A 227 1.88 -10.86 -13.33
CA SER A 227 1.23 -11.11 -12.03
C SER A 227 1.90 -12.25 -11.25
N THR A 228 1.85 -12.15 -9.93
CA THR A 228 2.24 -13.23 -9.01
C THR A 228 1.19 -14.34 -8.94
N SER A 229 -0.08 -14.03 -9.22
CA SER A 229 -1.24 -14.93 -9.09
C SER A 229 -2.25 -14.75 -10.25
N PRO A 230 -1.94 -15.22 -11.47
CA PRO A 230 -2.66 -14.87 -12.70
C PRO A 230 -4.17 -15.14 -12.71
N LEU A 231 -4.65 -16.09 -11.89
CA LEU A 231 -6.07 -16.44 -11.79
C LEU A 231 -6.81 -15.66 -10.70
N ALA A 232 -6.10 -15.08 -9.73
CA ALA A 232 -6.68 -14.41 -8.56
C ALA A 232 -6.68 -12.87 -8.66
N GLU A 233 -6.09 -12.32 -9.73
CA GLU A 233 -6.05 -10.88 -9.96
C GLU A 233 -7.44 -10.25 -10.15
N PRO A 234 -7.64 -9.01 -9.69
CA PRO A 234 -8.86 -8.26 -9.96
C PRO A 234 -9.13 -8.06 -11.47
N PRO A 235 -10.40 -7.89 -11.89
CA PRO A 235 -10.76 -7.72 -13.29
C PRO A 235 -10.05 -6.56 -14.02
N HIS A 236 -9.64 -5.52 -13.30
CA HIS A 236 -8.95 -4.34 -13.84
C HIS A 236 -7.42 -4.49 -13.95
N PHE A 237 -6.83 -5.60 -13.47
CA PHE A 237 -5.37 -5.78 -13.37
C PHE A 237 -4.66 -5.50 -14.71
N VAL A 238 -5.11 -6.13 -15.80
CA VAL A 238 -4.45 -5.99 -17.10
C VAL A 238 -4.54 -4.56 -17.63
N SER A 239 -5.71 -3.91 -17.49
CA SER A 239 -5.87 -2.51 -17.91
C SER A 239 -4.97 -1.56 -17.11
N HIS A 240 -4.76 -1.84 -15.82
CA HIS A 240 -3.86 -1.06 -14.96
C HIS A 240 -2.39 -1.26 -15.36
N ILE A 241 -1.96 -2.51 -15.60
CA ILE A 241 -0.60 -2.80 -16.09
C ILE A 241 -0.35 -2.16 -17.45
N ARG A 242 -1.30 -2.21 -18.39
CA ARG A 242 -1.16 -1.54 -19.70
C ARG A 242 -1.00 -0.02 -19.55
N SER A 243 -1.80 0.60 -18.67
CA SER A 243 -1.66 2.05 -18.38
C SER A 243 -0.28 2.38 -17.80
N THR A 244 0.21 1.55 -16.88
CA THR A 244 1.55 1.69 -16.30
C THR A 244 2.67 1.50 -17.33
N LEU A 245 2.58 0.50 -18.21
CA LEU A 245 3.57 0.27 -19.28
C LEU A 245 3.57 1.41 -20.31
N THR A 246 2.40 1.94 -20.67
CA THR A 246 2.29 3.13 -21.52
C THR A 246 2.99 4.32 -20.87
N PHE A 247 2.76 4.55 -19.57
CA PHE A 247 3.44 5.61 -18.82
C PHE A 247 4.97 5.45 -18.83
N LEU A 248 5.46 4.22 -18.64
CA LEU A 248 6.90 3.92 -18.71
C LEU A 248 7.49 4.16 -20.10
N LYS A 249 6.73 3.88 -21.16
CA LYS A 249 7.12 4.15 -22.55
C LYS A 249 7.19 5.64 -22.83
N GLU A 250 6.25 6.44 -22.32
CA GLU A 250 6.20 7.90 -22.48
C GLU A 250 7.27 8.61 -21.64
N HIS A 251 7.60 8.06 -20.46
CA HIS A 251 8.55 8.63 -19.50
C HIS A 251 9.71 7.68 -19.16
N PRO A 252 10.57 7.32 -20.14
CA PRO A 252 11.68 6.37 -19.91
C PRO A 252 12.77 6.91 -18.98
N PHE A 253 12.80 8.23 -18.76
CA PHE A 253 13.70 8.94 -17.85
C PHE A 253 12.92 10.02 -17.08
N PRO A 254 12.24 9.69 -15.96
CA PRO A 254 11.36 10.61 -15.24
C PRO A 254 12.11 11.78 -14.62
N SER A 255 13.38 11.59 -14.25
CA SER A 255 14.24 12.65 -13.72
C SER A 255 14.51 13.79 -14.70
N ARG A 256 14.26 13.59 -16.00
CA ARG A 256 14.38 14.63 -17.03
C ARG A 256 13.03 15.20 -17.44
N SER A 257 12.00 14.36 -17.46
CA SER A 257 10.68 14.71 -18.02
C SER A 257 9.67 15.14 -16.96
N LEU A 258 9.68 14.51 -15.78
CA LEU A 258 8.69 14.70 -14.71
C LEU A 258 9.26 15.44 -13.50
N PHE A 259 10.57 15.30 -13.23
CA PHE A 259 11.25 15.92 -12.09
C PHE A 259 12.55 16.66 -12.52
N PRO A 260 12.48 17.61 -13.47
CA PRO A 260 13.68 18.27 -14.02
C PRO A 260 14.48 19.06 -12.97
N ASP A 261 13.81 19.54 -11.92
CA ASP A 261 14.40 20.26 -10.79
C ASP A 261 14.79 19.34 -9.61
N ARG A 262 14.61 18.02 -9.77
CA ARG A 262 14.85 16.99 -8.75
C ARG A 262 14.09 17.22 -7.45
N LYS A 263 12.91 17.84 -7.52
CA LYS A 263 12.02 17.99 -6.37
C LYS A 263 10.84 17.02 -6.45
N PRO A 264 10.29 16.60 -5.30
CA PRO A 264 9.03 15.85 -5.29
C PRO A 264 7.88 16.72 -5.82
N ARG A 265 6.85 16.07 -6.35
CA ARG A 265 5.53 16.69 -6.47
C ARG A 265 4.88 16.67 -5.09
N ILE A 266 4.43 17.83 -4.64
CA ILE A 266 3.80 17.99 -3.33
C ILE A 266 2.30 18.18 -3.53
N TYR A 267 1.50 17.43 -2.80
CA TYR A 267 0.04 17.56 -2.76
C TYR A 267 -0.45 17.83 -1.35
N LYS A 268 -1.53 18.60 -1.23
CA LYS A 268 -2.27 18.84 0.01
C LYS A 268 -3.74 18.58 -0.18
N LYS A 269 -4.47 18.29 0.90
CA LYS A 269 -5.93 18.24 0.84
C LYS A 269 -6.49 19.66 0.74
N ASN A 270 -7.44 19.87 -0.18
CA ASN A 270 -8.22 21.11 -0.26
C ASN A 270 -9.39 21.10 0.75
N ALA A 271 -10.22 22.14 0.75
CA ALA A 271 -11.36 22.27 1.66
C ALA A 271 -12.41 21.15 1.50
N GLU A 272 -12.50 20.58 0.31
CA GLU A 272 -13.37 19.44 -0.02
C GLU A 272 -12.79 18.09 0.44
N GLY A 273 -11.52 18.06 0.85
CA GLY A 273 -10.80 16.86 1.27
C GLY A 273 -10.22 16.04 0.11
N LEU A 274 -10.04 16.65 -1.06
CA LEU A 274 -9.41 16.07 -2.26
C LEU A 274 -7.95 16.52 -2.40
N TRP A 275 -7.12 15.70 -3.04
CA TRP A 275 -5.71 16.05 -3.26
C TRP A 275 -5.55 17.10 -4.36
N GLU A 276 -4.85 18.18 -4.05
CA GLU A 276 -4.50 19.25 -4.98
C GLU A 276 -2.98 19.46 -5.00
N GLN A 277 -2.41 19.61 -6.19
CA GLN A 277 -0.97 19.82 -6.34
C GLN A 277 -0.59 21.23 -5.88
N VAL A 278 0.42 21.34 -5.02
CA VAL A 278 0.96 22.63 -4.59
C VAL A 278 1.92 23.13 -5.67
N CYS A 279 1.55 24.18 -6.40
CA CYS A 279 2.44 24.80 -7.38
C CYS A 279 3.64 25.47 -6.71
N SER A 280 4.83 25.25 -7.29
CA SER A 280 6.15 25.71 -6.80
C SER A 280 6.28 27.23 -6.66
N ASP A 281 5.40 28.02 -7.29
CA ASP A 281 5.44 29.49 -7.27
C ASP A 281 4.86 30.12 -6.00
N LYS A 282 4.39 29.30 -5.03
CA LYS A 282 3.76 29.76 -3.79
C LYS A 282 4.46 29.28 -2.50
N ILE A 283 5.75 28.91 -2.58
CA ILE A 283 6.59 28.63 -1.40
C ILE A 283 7.69 29.69 -1.28
#